data_AF-A0A2P6PVL0-F1
#
_entry.id   AF-A0A2P6PVL0-F1
#
_cell.length_a   1.000
_cell.length_b   1.000
_cell.length_c   1.000
_cell.angle_alpha   90.00
_cell.angle_beta   90.00
_cell.angle_gamma   90.00
#
_symmetry.space_group_name_H-M   'P 1'
#
loop_
_entity.id
_entity.type
_entity.pdbx_description
1 polymer ?
#
loop_
_entity_poly.entity_id
_entity_poly.type
_entity_poly.pdbx_seq_one_letter_code
_entity_poly.pdbx_strand_id
1 'polypeptide(L)'
;MELQEAIADYFGVERVEKHDKYLGLPTEISYSKTEAFSFLIDKVRTRTRGWREKTLSGAGKEIMIKAVAQAIPSYVMNCFEVPKHICSEMHMLMARFWWGEAEEERKIHWVAWEKMCYPKNEGGLGFRDMHVFNLALLAKQGWRIVQNPD
;
A
#
# COMPACT_ATOMS: atom_id res chain seq x y z
N MET A 1 -19.11 28.37 -16.20
CA MET A 1 -19.50 27.19 -17.01
C MET A 1 -19.06 27.37 -18.45
N GLU A 2 -19.47 28.46 -19.12
CA GLU A 2 -19.15 28.69 -20.54
C GLU A 2 -17.66 28.62 -20.92
N LEU A 3 -16.75 29.16 -20.09
CA LEU A 3 -15.31 29.12 -20.39
C LEU A 3 -14.73 27.69 -20.32
N GLN A 4 -15.19 26.88 -19.36
CA GLN A 4 -14.69 25.51 -19.21
C GLN A 4 -15.21 24.60 -20.32
N GLU A 5 -16.45 24.80 -20.76
CA GLU A 5 -17.04 24.09 -21.91
C GLU A 5 -16.35 24.50 -23.22
N ALA A 6 -16.09 25.80 -23.44
CA ALA A 6 -15.35 26.26 -24.62
C ALA A 6 -13.92 25.68 -24.70
N ILE A 7 -13.24 25.52 -23.55
CA ILE A 7 -11.92 24.87 -23.48
C ILE A 7 -12.06 23.37 -23.77
N ALA A 8 -13.05 22.69 -23.20
CA ALA A 8 -13.28 21.26 -23.43
C ALA A 8 -13.58 20.95 -24.91
N ASP A 9 -14.41 21.77 -25.55
CA ASP A 9 -14.74 21.67 -26.97
C ASP A 9 -13.52 21.96 -27.85
N TYR A 10 -12.70 22.96 -27.50
CA TYR A 10 -11.47 23.28 -28.24
C TYR A 10 -10.45 22.13 -28.22
N PHE A 11 -10.31 21.46 -27.08
CA PHE A 11 -9.40 20.33 -26.92
C PHE A 11 -10.04 18.97 -27.26
N GLY A 12 -11.34 18.92 -27.55
CA GLY A 12 -12.08 17.70 -27.87
C GLY A 12 -12.13 16.68 -26.72
N VAL A 13 -12.13 17.14 -25.47
CA VAL A 13 -12.11 16.29 -24.26
C VAL A 13 -13.44 16.38 -23.51
N GLU A 14 -13.90 15.23 -23.02
CA GLU A 14 -15.11 15.16 -22.21
C GLU A 14 -14.89 15.76 -20.83
N ARG A 15 -15.79 16.65 -20.42
CA ARG A 15 -15.76 17.25 -19.09
C ARG A 15 -16.15 16.20 -18.06
N VAL A 16 -15.21 15.88 -17.17
CA VAL A 16 -15.49 15.07 -15.98
C VAL A 16 -15.92 16.00 -14.85
N GLU A 17 -17.08 15.77 -14.23
CA GLU A 17 -17.55 16.58 -13.10
C GLU A 17 -16.62 16.49 -11.89
N LYS A 18 -16.01 15.31 -11.68
CA LYS A 18 -15.11 15.03 -10.57
C LYS A 18 -14.05 14.02 -10.96
N HIS A 19 -12.79 14.38 -10.78
CA HIS A 19 -11.70 13.41 -10.93
C HIS A 19 -11.67 12.48 -9.72
N ASP A 20 -11.96 11.20 -9.93
CA ASP A 20 -11.94 10.21 -8.85
C ASP A 20 -10.53 10.02 -8.26
N LYS A 21 -9.50 9.97 -9.11
CA LYS A 21 -8.11 9.72 -8.70
C LYS A 21 -7.11 10.55 -9.50
N TYR A 22 -6.09 11.05 -8.81
CA TYR A 22 -4.92 11.69 -9.40
C TYR A 22 -3.65 11.01 -8.90
N LEU A 23 -2.77 10.61 -9.82
CA LEU A 23 -1.54 9.85 -9.51
C LEU A 23 -1.77 8.60 -8.63
N GLY A 24 -2.95 7.99 -8.73
CA GLY A 24 -3.33 6.80 -7.97
C GLY A 24 -3.79 7.06 -6.53
N LEU A 25 -3.95 8.32 -6.13
CA LEU A 25 -4.55 8.80 -4.89
C LEU A 25 -5.95 9.35 -5.16
N PRO A 26 -6.91 9.23 -4.22
CA PRO A 26 -8.20 9.91 -4.34
C PRO A 26 -7.99 11.43 -4.32
N THR A 27 -8.62 12.14 -5.25
CA THR A 27 -8.49 13.61 -5.37
C THR A 27 -9.16 14.32 -4.20
N GLU A 28 -10.19 13.72 -3.64
CA GLU A 28 -10.82 14.13 -2.39
C GLU A 28 -10.63 13.04 -1.34
N ILE A 29 -10.01 13.41 -0.22
CA ILE A 29 -9.93 12.53 0.95
C ILE A 29 -11.30 12.61 1.62
N SER A 30 -12.05 11.50 1.64
CA SER A 30 -13.37 11.45 2.28
C SER A 30 -13.26 11.79 3.78
N TYR A 31 -14.38 12.17 4.41
CA TYR A 31 -14.43 12.42 5.86
C TYR A 31 -13.91 11.22 6.69
N SER A 32 -14.01 10.01 6.15
CA SER A 32 -13.47 8.79 6.74
C SER A 32 -12.08 8.46 6.20
N LYS A 33 -11.04 8.68 7.01
CA LYS A 33 -9.66 8.30 6.68
C LYS A 33 -9.54 6.81 6.29
N THR A 34 -10.33 5.93 6.89
CA THR A 34 -10.31 4.49 6.61
C THR A 34 -10.81 4.19 5.20
N GLU A 35 -11.90 4.83 4.79
CA GLU A 35 -12.46 4.67 3.45
C GLU A 35 -11.52 5.24 2.39
N ALA A 36 -10.93 6.41 2.66
CA ALA A 36 -9.99 7.06 1.76
C ALA A 36 -8.76 6.19 1.43
N PHE A 37 -8.31 5.32 2.35
CA PHE A 37 -7.14 4.44 2.15
C PHE A 37 -7.50 2.96 1.88
N SER A 38 -8.78 2.60 1.85
CA SER A 38 -9.25 1.23 1.57
C SER A 38 -8.69 0.65 0.28
N PHE A 39 -8.52 1.49 -0.75
CA PHE A 39 -7.95 1.09 -2.04
C PHE A 39 -6.53 0.49 -1.92
N LEU A 40 -5.76 0.82 -0.87
CA LEU A 40 -4.45 0.23 -0.63
C LEU A 40 -4.57 -1.26 -0.28
N ILE A 41 -5.53 -1.59 0.59
CA ILE A 41 -5.83 -2.97 0.98
C ILE A 41 -6.24 -3.75 -0.26
N ASP A 42 -7.10 -3.18 -1.11
CA ASP A 42 -7.56 -3.84 -2.33
C ASP A 42 -6.41 -4.09 -3.30
N LYS A 43 -5.52 -3.12 -3.53
CA LYS A 43 -4.34 -3.32 -4.37
C LYS A 43 -3.44 -4.45 -3.86
N VAL A 44 -3.19 -4.52 -2.55
CA VAL A 44 -2.40 -5.60 -1.95
C VAL A 44 -3.14 -6.94 -2.05
N ARG A 45 -4.47 -6.95 -1.85
CA ARG A 45 -5.32 -8.14 -1.96
C ARG A 45 -5.33 -8.70 -3.37
N THR A 46 -5.52 -7.87 -4.38
CA THR A 46 -5.51 -8.30 -5.79
C THR A 46 -4.18 -8.92 -6.19
N ARG A 47 -3.06 -8.33 -5.76
CA ARG A 47 -1.72 -8.87 -6.03
C ARG A 47 -1.49 -10.20 -5.31
N THR A 48 -1.76 -10.26 -4.03
CA THR A 48 -1.57 -11.48 -3.23
C THR A 48 -2.47 -12.63 -3.70
N ARG A 49 -3.70 -12.36 -4.12
CA ARG A 49 -4.59 -13.37 -4.73
C ARG A 49 -4.00 -13.93 -6.04
N GLY A 50 -3.60 -13.06 -6.96
CA GLY A 50 -3.02 -13.50 -8.24
C GLY A 50 -1.67 -14.22 -8.14
N TRP A 51 -1.00 -14.16 -6.99
CA TRP A 51 0.22 -14.95 -6.74
C TRP A 51 -0.05 -16.32 -6.14
N ARG A 52 -1.21 -16.52 -5.49
CA ARG A 52 -1.57 -17.82 -4.90
C ARG A 52 -1.85 -18.87 -5.95
N GLU A 53 -2.33 -18.47 -7.12
CA GLU A 53 -2.53 -19.35 -8.27
C GLU A 53 -1.19 -19.88 -8.84
N LYS A 54 -0.06 -19.29 -8.45
CA LYS A 54 1.27 -19.70 -8.89
C LYS A 54 1.94 -20.54 -7.81
N THR A 55 2.52 -21.67 -8.20
CA THR A 55 3.35 -22.50 -7.32
C THR A 55 4.68 -21.80 -7.03
N LEU A 56 4.72 -20.99 -5.98
CA LEU A 56 5.90 -20.23 -5.55
C LEU A 56 6.64 -20.93 -4.42
N SER A 57 7.97 -21.00 -4.53
CA SER A 57 8.84 -21.38 -3.42
C SER A 57 8.76 -20.36 -2.28
N GLY A 58 9.17 -20.74 -1.07
CA GLY A 58 9.21 -19.81 0.08
C GLY A 58 10.07 -18.56 -0.21
N ALA A 59 11.23 -18.74 -0.85
CA ALA A 59 12.06 -17.63 -1.30
C ALA A 59 11.34 -16.73 -2.32
N GLY A 60 10.58 -17.33 -3.24
CA GLY A 60 9.73 -16.60 -4.18
C GLY A 60 8.69 -15.74 -3.45
N LYS A 61 7.96 -16.31 -2.48
CA LYS A 61 6.99 -15.56 -1.66
C LYS A 61 7.65 -14.40 -0.91
N GLU A 62 8.85 -14.59 -0.38
CA GLU A 62 9.58 -13.56 0.37
C GLU A 62 9.85 -12.34 -0.52
N ILE A 63 10.34 -12.60 -1.74
CA ILE A 63 10.65 -11.57 -2.74
C ILE A 63 9.37 -10.84 -3.17
N MET A 64 8.28 -11.56 -3.45
CA MET A 64 7.01 -10.94 -3.87
C MET A 64 6.46 -10.00 -2.80
N ILE A 65 6.54 -10.37 -1.52
CA ILE A 65 6.14 -9.52 -0.41
C ILE A 65 7.00 -8.25 -0.37
N LYS A 66 8.33 -8.40 -0.36
CA LYS A 66 9.25 -7.26 -0.18
C LYS A 66 9.28 -6.31 -1.36
N ALA A 67 9.37 -6.85 -2.57
CA ALA A 67 9.56 -6.09 -3.79
C ALA A 67 8.26 -5.49 -4.32
N VAL A 68 7.13 -6.19 -4.12
CA VAL A 68 5.85 -5.76 -4.71
C VAL A 68 4.85 -5.35 -3.63
N ALA A 69 4.46 -6.24 -2.70
CA ALA A 69 3.37 -5.93 -1.76
C ALA A 69 3.71 -4.72 -0.87
N GLN A 70 4.93 -4.66 -0.34
CA GLN A 70 5.40 -3.56 0.51
C GLN A 70 5.73 -2.28 -0.28
N ALA A 71 5.93 -2.38 -1.59
CA ALA A 71 6.18 -1.22 -2.44
C ALA A 71 4.90 -0.47 -2.80
N ILE A 72 3.76 -1.17 -2.93
CA ILE A 72 2.45 -0.60 -3.29
C ILE A 72 2.07 0.64 -2.45
N PRO A 73 2.10 0.60 -1.10
CA PRO A 73 1.69 1.75 -0.31
C PRO A 73 2.76 2.83 -0.18
N SER A 74 4.00 2.60 -0.66
CA SER A 74 5.14 3.50 -0.39
C SER A 74 4.91 4.94 -0.90
N TYR A 75 4.27 5.10 -2.06
CA TYR A 75 3.95 6.44 -2.58
C TYR A 75 2.97 7.19 -1.65
N VAL A 76 1.90 6.52 -1.23
CA VAL A 76 0.88 7.11 -0.35
C VAL A 76 1.46 7.41 1.03
N MET A 77 2.24 6.47 1.58
CA MET A 77 2.92 6.62 2.87
C MET A 77 3.98 7.73 2.88
N ASN A 78 4.49 8.13 1.72
CA ASN A 78 5.41 9.25 1.63
C ASN A 78 4.68 10.61 1.73
N CYS A 79 3.38 10.65 1.47
CA CYS A 79 2.57 11.86 1.48
C CYS A 79 1.64 11.96 2.70
N PHE A 80 1.16 10.82 3.23
CA PHE A 80 0.13 10.78 4.27
C PHE A 80 0.45 9.80 5.38
N GLU A 81 -0.04 10.10 6.59
CA GLU A 81 -0.09 9.15 7.69
C GLU A 81 -1.28 8.19 7.49
N VAL A 82 -0.96 6.93 7.20
CA VAL A 82 -1.93 5.86 6.98
C VAL A 82 -2.41 5.32 8.33
N PRO A 83 -3.73 5.17 8.55
CA PRO A 83 -4.26 4.66 9.82
C PRO A 83 -3.69 3.27 10.15
N LYS A 84 -3.38 3.05 11.44
CA LYS A 84 -2.82 1.78 11.94
C LYS A 84 -3.64 0.55 11.51
N HIS A 85 -4.96 0.66 11.53
CA HIS A 85 -5.86 -0.41 11.10
C HIS A 85 -5.62 -0.84 9.65
N ILE A 86 -5.42 0.11 8.72
CA ILE A 86 -5.12 -0.18 7.31
C ILE A 86 -3.77 -0.90 7.19
N CYS A 87 -2.76 -0.46 7.95
CA CYS A 87 -1.46 -1.14 8.03
C CYS A 87 -1.60 -2.59 8.53
N SER A 88 -2.38 -2.80 9.60
CA SER A 88 -2.66 -4.12 10.15
C SER A 88 -3.42 -5.02 9.16
N GLU A 89 -4.36 -4.47 8.38
CA GLU A 89 -5.04 -5.22 7.32
C GLU A 89 -4.07 -5.69 6.22
N MET A 90 -3.17 -4.81 5.77
CA MET A 90 -2.13 -5.18 4.81
C MET A 90 -1.18 -6.25 5.39
N HIS A 91 -0.81 -6.14 6.66
CA HIS A 91 -0.03 -7.17 7.36
C HIS A 91 -0.75 -8.52 7.37
N MET A 92 -2.06 -8.55 7.67
CA MET A 92 -2.85 -9.77 7.62
C MET A 92 -2.87 -10.40 6.22
N LEU A 93 -3.03 -9.60 5.16
CA LEU A 93 -3.01 -10.10 3.78
C LEU A 93 -1.65 -10.72 3.41
N MET A 94 -0.55 -10.05 3.76
CA MET A 94 0.80 -10.55 3.51
C MET A 94 1.09 -11.80 4.35
N ALA A 95 0.67 -11.86 5.61
CA ALA A 95 0.81 -13.01 6.49
C ALA A 95 0.06 -14.24 5.93
N ARG A 96 -1.19 -14.04 5.50
CA ARG A 96 -1.98 -15.10 4.89
C ARG A 96 -1.36 -15.60 3.59
N PHE A 97 -0.75 -14.72 2.78
CA PHE A 97 -0.03 -15.12 1.57
C PHE A 97 1.25 -15.91 1.89
N TRP A 98 2.00 -15.49 2.91
CA TRP A 98 3.21 -16.18 3.35
C TRP A 98 2.92 -17.62 3.82
N TRP A 99 1.95 -17.76 4.73
CA TRP A 99 1.61 -19.05 5.35
C TRP A 99 0.68 -19.92 4.48
N GLY A 100 -0.09 -19.32 3.57
CA GLY A 100 -1.09 -20.00 2.73
C GLY A 100 -0.57 -20.44 1.36
N GLU A 101 -1.18 -21.47 0.79
CA GLU A 101 -0.92 -21.96 -0.58
C GLU A 101 -2.20 -22.02 -1.44
N ALA A 102 -3.35 -22.42 -0.89
CA ALA A 102 -4.63 -22.51 -1.59
C ALA A 102 -5.68 -21.48 -1.11
N GLU A 103 -6.76 -21.30 -1.89
CA GLU A 103 -7.75 -20.23 -1.70
C GLU A 103 -8.62 -20.40 -0.43
N GLU A 104 -8.88 -21.63 0.01
CA GLU A 104 -9.83 -21.94 1.11
C GLU A 104 -9.19 -22.46 2.41
N GLU A 105 -7.88 -22.75 2.44
CA GLU A 105 -7.24 -23.27 3.64
C GLU A 105 -6.70 -22.16 4.54
N ARG A 106 -7.31 -22.00 5.71
CA ARG A 106 -6.76 -21.19 6.80
C ARG A 106 -5.58 -21.92 7.43
N LYS A 107 -4.37 -21.68 6.94
CA LYS A 107 -3.14 -22.23 7.52
C LYS A 107 -2.76 -21.55 8.84
N ILE A 108 -2.14 -22.32 9.73
CA ILE A 108 -1.66 -21.85 11.04
C ILE A 108 -0.49 -20.88 10.80
N HIS A 109 -0.54 -19.72 11.45
CA HIS A 109 0.58 -18.78 11.48
C HIS A 109 1.57 -19.24 12.55
N TRP A 110 2.66 -19.89 12.16
CA TRP A 110 3.67 -20.41 13.10
C TRP A 110 4.45 -19.32 13.83
N VAL A 111 4.61 -18.17 13.17
CA VAL A 111 5.31 -17.00 13.72
C VAL A 111 4.44 -15.77 13.51
N ALA A 112 4.35 -14.95 14.57
CA ALA A 112 3.67 -13.65 14.52
C ALA A 112 4.27 -12.75 13.44
N TRP A 113 3.43 -11.94 12.77
CA TRP A 113 3.89 -11.10 11.67
C TRP A 113 4.95 -10.10 12.13
N GLU A 114 4.79 -9.54 13.33
CA GLU A 114 5.70 -8.62 13.98
C GLU A 114 7.11 -9.22 14.10
N LYS A 115 7.22 -10.51 14.46
CA LYS A 115 8.52 -11.20 14.53
C LYS A 115 9.15 -11.40 13.15
N MET A 116 8.34 -11.59 12.11
CA MET A 116 8.84 -11.70 10.73
C MET A 116 9.37 -10.36 10.20
N CYS A 117 8.94 -9.24 10.78
CA CYS A 117 9.46 -7.91 10.43
C CYS A 117 10.88 -7.65 10.97
N TYR A 118 11.36 -8.43 11.94
CA TYR A 118 12.72 -8.25 12.43
C TYR A 118 13.77 -8.51 11.34
N PRO A 119 14.93 -7.85 11.41
CA PRO A 119 16.08 -8.14 10.56
C PRO A 119 16.46 -9.63 10.56
N LYS A 120 17.09 -10.11 9.47
CA LYS A 120 17.49 -11.53 9.34
C LYS A 120 18.51 -11.96 10.41
N ASN A 121 19.41 -11.06 10.79
CA ASN A 121 20.37 -11.27 11.88
C ASN A 121 19.71 -11.35 13.27
N GLU A 122 18.46 -10.91 13.40
CA GLU A 122 17.66 -11.00 14.63
C GLU A 122 16.61 -12.12 14.57
N GLY A 123 16.71 -13.01 13.58
CA GLY A 123 15.82 -14.17 13.43
C GLY A 123 14.48 -13.88 12.74
N GLY A 124 14.30 -12.69 12.18
CA GLY A 124 13.16 -12.36 11.34
C GLY A 124 13.43 -12.57 9.85
N LEU A 125 12.50 -12.13 9.01
CA LEU A 125 12.62 -12.19 7.55
C LEU A 125 12.99 -10.84 6.94
N GLY A 126 13.03 -9.77 7.72
CA GLY A 126 13.26 -8.41 7.25
C GLY A 126 12.07 -7.86 6.46
N PHE A 127 10.85 -8.26 6.79
CA PHE A 127 9.66 -7.57 6.30
C PHE A 127 9.54 -6.19 6.95
N ARG A 128 8.93 -5.23 6.27
CA ARG A 128 8.70 -3.90 6.84
C ARG A 128 7.42 -3.89 7.67
N ASP A 129 7.52 -3.39 8.90
CA ASP A 129 6.34 -2.89 9.59
C ASP A 129 5.82 -1.66 8.83
N MET A 130 4.58 -1.71 8.37
CA MET A 130 4.01 -0.70 7.47
C MET A 130 3.78 0.63 8.19
N HIS A 131 3.43 0.58 9.48
CA HIS A 131 3.17 1.79 10.25
C HIS A 131 4.48 2.48 10.63
N VAL A 132 5.47 1.72 11.12
CA VAL A 132 6.82 2.25 11.41
C VAL A 132 7.46 2.80 10.14
N PHE A 133 7.33 2.08 9.02
CA PHE A 133 7.87 2.53 7.73
C PHE A 133 7.20 3.82 7.24
N ASN A 134 5.88 3.97 7.41
CA ASN A 134 5.17 5.19 7.08
C ASN A 134 5.65 6.38 7.91
N LEU A 135 5.79 6.23 9.23
CA LEU A 135 6.33 7.28 10.10
C LEU A 135 7.75 7.66 9.68
N ALA A 136 8.60 6.69 9.33
CA ALA A 136 9.95 6.95 8.85
C ALA A 136 9.97 7.74 7.52
N LEU A 137 9.07 7.43 6.58
CA LEU A 137 8.94 8.19 5.33
C LEU A 137 8.48 9.63 5.57
N LEU A 138 7.51 9.84 6.46
CA LEU A 138 7.05 11.19 6.81
C LEU A 138 8.14 11.98 7.53
N ALA A 139 8.87 11.36 8.46
CA ALA A 139 10.01 11.98 9.12
C ALA A 139 11.11 12.38 8.12
N LYS A 140 11.37 11.55 7.10
CA LYS A 140 12.28 11.88 6.00
C LYS A 140 11.82 13.12 5.23
N GLN A 141 10.53 13.25 4.93
CA GLN A 141 10.00 14.45 4.27
C GLN A 141 10.09 15.68 5.16
N GLY A 142 9.73 15.56 6.45
CA GLY A 142 9.88 16.64 7.43
C GLY A 142 11.32 17.13 7.54
N TRP A 143 12.28 16.19 7.60
CA TRP A 143 13.71 16.52 7.59
C TRP A 143 14.14 17.25 6.32
N ARG A 144 13.64 16.83 5.15
CA ARG A 144 13.95 17.49 3.87
C ARG A 144 13.48 18.93 3.85
N ILE A 145 12.27 19.22 4.36
CA ILE A 145 11.72 20.58 4.45
C ILE A 145 12.55 21.44 5.39
N VAL A 146 12.99 20.89 6.52
CA VAL A 146 13.87 21.61 7.46
C VAL A 146 15.24 21.94 6.83
N GLN A 147 15.80 21.02 6.04
CA GLN A 147 17.11 21.20 5.42
C GLN A 147 17.08 22.03 4.13
N ASN A 148 15.98 21.98 3.37
CA ASN A 148 15.78 22.71 2.12
C ASN A 148 14.39 23.34 2.15
N PRO A 149 14.26 24.53 2.76
CA PRO A 149 12.97 25.21 2.91
C PRO A 149 12.46 25.91 1.64
N ASP A 150 13.33 26.08 0.64
CA ASP A 150 13.03 26.63 -0.69
C ASP A 150 12.60 25.54 -1.69
#